data_AF-A0A937BLL8-F1
#
_entry.id   AF-A0A937BLL8-F1
#
_cell.length_a   1.000
_cell.length_b   1.000
_cell.length_c   1.000
_cell.angle_alpha   90.00
_cell.angle_beta   90.00
_cell.angle_gamma   90.00
#
_symmetry.space_group_name_H-M   'P 1'
#
loop_
_entity.id
_entity.type
_entity.pdbx_description
1 polymer ?
#
loop_
_entity_poly.entity_id
_entity_poly.type
_entity_poly.pdbx_seq_one_letter_code
_entity_poly.pdbx_strand_id
1 'polypeptide(L)'
;MPFPIHLNSPVRNSDMGGMSVDGAMPSNGHLGAILYGPSAVNQIRMEESRSLFSEFRKLDPDWAVVEHNTADLRNPKRLANFAEAYRSLRDIHNYGARFISPMAWNGSRGIFSSQAGFVSYTALRDSPLEEAIKTFMISHANLPRRSRLWTFGAGEHADGDSWLPSGSTQGQLAPGKFTLSTVRGAQGSLESPDDIAFQPASYQAIVIKITEPETVTEIGVEGQTSNGAWVTLVATTELSRLQRVSAGLMLPLAGQYADTEFKRIRFNWKAAGGKPMILERIAFYAK
;
A
#
# COMPACT_ATOMS: atom_id res chain seq x y z
N MET A 1 12.52 -16.53 14.12
CA MET A 1 13.54 -15.54 14.50
C MET A 1 13.33 -14.28 13.67
N PRO A 2 13.58 -13.06 14.21
CA PRO A 2 13.52 -11.85 13.40
C PRO A 2 14.49 -11.87 12.19
N PHE A 3 14.22 -11.12 11.13
CA PHE A 3 15.11 -10.96 9.97
C PHE A 3 16.17 -9.89 10.27
N PRO A 4 17.47 -10.15 9.99
CA PRO A 4 18.56 -9.26 10.33
C PRO A 4 18.62 -8.05 9.42
N ILE A 5 18.73 -6.86 10.00
CA ILE A 5 18.83 -5.61 9.27
C ILE A 5 20.31 -5.24 9.08
N HIS A 6 21.12 -5.36 10.13
CA HIS A 6 22.49 -4.83 10.15
C HIS A 6 23.57 -5.85 9.87
N LEU A 7 24.73 -5.39 9.39
CA LEU A 7 25.93 -6.22 9.19
C LEU A 7 26.45 -6.87 10.48
N ASN A 8 26.26 -6.20 11.62
CA ASN A 8 26.68 -6.69 12.93
C ASN A 8 25.55 -7.40 13.69
N SER A 9 24.41 -7.65 13.05
CA SER A 9 23.32 -8.43 13.63
C SER A 9 23.81 -9.83 14.03
N PRO A 10 23.35 -10.38 15.18
CA PRO A 10 23.76 -11.71 15.60
C PRO A 10 23.47 -12.76 14.54
N VAL A 11 24.36 -13.76 14.40
CA VAL A 11 24.17 -14.88 13.45
C VAL A 11 22.87 -15.61 13.76
N ARG A 12 22.11 -15.92 12.71
CA ARG A 12 20.80 -16.59 12.82
C ARG A 12 20.81 -17.89 12.02
N ASN A 13 20.29 -18.95 12.62
CA ASN A 13 20.09 -20.22 11.93
C ASN A 13 18.80 -20.18 11.10
N SER A 14 18.81 -19.39 10.04
CA SER A 14 17.67 -19.22 9.14
C SER A 14 18.13 -19.15 7.69
N ASP A 15 17.25 -19.62 6.80
CA ASP A 15 17.44 -19.65 5.35
C ASP A 15 17.30 -18.25 4.72
N MET A 16 18.21 -17.35 5.10
CA MET A 16 18.34 -15.99 4.59
C MET A 16 19.64 -15.84 3.78
N GLY A 17 20.22 -16.96 3.34
CA GLY A 17 21.55 -16.99 2.72
C GLY A 17 22.70 -16.48 3.61
N GLY A 18 22.45 -16.30 4.91
CA GLY A 18 23.41 -15.69 5.85
C GLY A 18 23.59 -14.18 5.71
N MET A 19 22.69 -13.47 5.00
CA MET A 19 22.82 -12.04 4.69
C MET A 19 21.85 -11.19 5.51
N SER A 20 22.30 -9.99 5.91
CA SER A 20 21.44 -8.92 6.44
C SER A 20 20.95 -8.00 5.32
N VAL A 21 19.95 -7.16 5.60
CA VAL A 21 19.45 -6.17 4.63
C VAL A 21 20.58 -5.23 4.20
N ASP A 22 21.34 -4.67 5.15
CA ASP A 22 22.49 -3.79 4.88
C ASP A 22 23.57 -4.49 4.04
N GLY A 23 23.82 -5.78 4.32
CA GLY A 23 24.83 -6.56 3.59
C GLY A 23 24.40 -7.00 2.19
N ALA A 24 23.10 -6.95 1.88
CA ALA A 24 22.57 -7.38 0.59
C ALA A 24 22.68 -6.31 -0.52
N MET A 25 22.93 -5.04 -0.16
CA MET A 25 23.00 -3.95 -1.14
C MET A 25 24.44 -3.76 -1.66
N PRO A 26 24.70 -3.97 -2.97
CA PRO A 26 26.02 -3.73 -3.54
C PRO A 26 26.32 -2.22 -3.64
N SER A 27 27.60 -1.84 -3.53
CA SER A 27 28.03 -0.43 -3.52
C SER A 27 27.70 0.37 -4.79
N ASN A 28 27.56 -0.31 -5.93
CA ASN A 28 27.27 0.29 -7.24
C ASN A 28 25.95 -0.23 -7.85
N GLY A 29 25.04 -0.73 -7.03
CA GLY A 29 23.75 -1.25 -7.50
C GLY A 29 22.62 -0.92 -6.54
N HIS A 30 21.46 -1.54 -6.81
CA HIS A 30 20.24 -1.37 -6.03
C HIS A 30 19.87 -2.66 -5.33
N LEU A 31 19.07 -2.55 -4.26
CA LEU A 31 18.52 -3.67 -3.55
C LEU A 31 17.51 -4.43 -4.42
N GLY A 32 17.84 -5.67 -4.77
CA GLY A 32 16.95 -6.61 -5.45
C GLY A 32 16.46 -7.67 -4.47
N ALA A 33 15.14 -7.75 -4.26
CA ALA A 33 14.53 -8.71 -3.34
C ALA A 33 13.88 -9.88 -4.07
N ILE A 34 14.07 -11.09 -3.54
CA ILE A 34 13.33 -12.30 -3.89
C ILE A 34 12.29 -12.53 -2.80
N LEU A 35 11.01 -12.49 -3.16
CA LEU A 35 9.91 -12.46 -2.20
C LEU A 35 8.95 -13.63 -2.40
N TYR A 36 8.78 -14.42 -1.33
CA TYR A 36 7.92 -15.60 -1.26
C TYR A 36 7.14 -15.66 0.05
N GLY A 37 5.90 -16.17 -0.01
CA GLY A 37 5.09 -16.46 1.18
C GLY A 37 5.00 -15.25 2.12
N PRO A 38 5.33 -15.39 3.42
CA PRO A 38 5.26 -14.28 4.38
C PRO A 38 6.09 -13.05 4.01
N SER A 39 7.21 -13.17 3.28
CA SER A 39 7.98 -11.98 2.86
C SER A 39 7.29 -11.23 1.73
N ALA A 40 6.61 -11.93 0.82
CA ALA A 40 5.84 -11.32 -0.26
C ALA A 40 4.67 -10.49 0.27
N VAL A 41 4.05 -10.88 1.39
CA VAL A 41 2.95 -10.12 2.03
C VAL A 41 3.41 -9.22 3.18
N ASN A 42 4.72 -8.92 3.28
CA ASN A 42 5.32 -8.05 4.28
C ASN A 42 5.04 -8.45 5.75
N GLN A 43 4.94 -9.76 6.03
CA GLN A 43 4.64 -10.34 7.35
C GLN A 43 5.86 -11.01 7.99
N ILE A 44 7.06 -10.72 7.49
CA ILE A 44 8.29 -11.17 8.15
C ILE A 44 8.55 -10.30 9.37
N ARG A 45 8.78 -10.95 10.50
CA ARG A 45 9.24 -10.28 11.72
C ARG A 45 10.63 -9.74 11.48
N MET A 46 10.83 -8.42 11.62
CA MET A 46 12.13 -7.76 11.54
C MET A 46 12.79 -7.65 12.92
N GLU A 47 14.11 -7.40 12.94
CA GLU A 47 14.85 -7.05 14.17
C GLU A 47 14.28 -5.83 14.89
N GLU A 48 13.90 -4.83 14.10
CA GLU A 48 13.28 -3.60 14.58
C GLU A 48 11.76 -3.60 14.34
N SER A 49 11.10 -2.48 14.66
CA SER A 49 9.65 -2.33 14.57
C SER A 49 9.12 -2.07 13.16
N ARG A 50 9.97 -1.64 12.22
CA ARG A 50 9.57 -1.39 10.84
C ARG A 50 9.31 -2.71 10.11
N SER A 51 8.44 -2.64 9.11
CA SER A 51 8.19 -3.76 8.22
C SER A 51 9.37 -3.97 7.26
N LEU A 52 9.47 -5.16 6.66
CA LEU A 52 10.52 -5.49 5.69
C LEU A 52 10.56 -4.47 4.55
N PHE A 53 9.41 -4.12 3.98
CA PHE A 53 9.36 -3.17 2.86
C PHE A 53 9.66 -1.73 3.28
N SER A 54 9.39 -1.37 4.54
CA SER A 54 9.82 -0.08 5.07
C SER A 54 11.34 0.00 5.18
N GLU A 55 11.99 -1.06 5.66
CA GLU A 55 13.45 -1.13 5.71
C GLU A 55 14.06 -1.08 4.31
N PHE A 56 13.47 -1.80 3.34
CA PHE A 56 13.93 -1.75 1.95
C PHE A 56 13.86 -0.34 1.37
N ARG A 57 12.71 0.34 1.51
CA ARG A 57 12.54 1.72 1.05
C ARG A 57 13.51 2.69 1.72
N LYS A 58 13.77 2.51 3.01
CA LYS A 58 14.67 3.39 3.78
C LYS A 58 16.13 3.18 3.35
N LEU A 59 16.54 1.93 3.12
CA LEU A 59 17.89 1.61 2.68
C LEU A 59 18.14 2.03 1.23
N ASP A 60 17.19 1.73 0.34
CA ASP A 60 17.28 2.04 -1.08
C ASP A 60 15.91 2.52 -1.62
N PRO A 61 15.74 3.83 -1.90
CA PRO A 61 14.47 4.36 -2.43
C PRO A 61 14.14 3.84 -3.83
N ASP A 62 15.08 3.17 -4.49
CA ASP A 62 14.96 2.63 -5.84
C ASP A 62 15.02 1.07 -5.86
N TRP A 63 14.78 0.43 -4.70
CA TRP A 63 14.70 -1.02 -4.57
C TRP A 63 13.67 -1.65 -5.53
N ALA A 64 13.84 -2.95 -5.78
CA ALA A 64 12.93 -3.69 -6.65
C ALA A 64 12.74 -5.14 -6.21
N VAL A 65 11.68 -5.77 -6.75
CA VAL A 65 11.41 -7.19 -6.56
C VAL A 65 11.80 -7.94 -7.84
N VAL A 66 12.96 -8.61 -7.78
CA VAL A 66 13.56 -9.32 -8.92
C VAL A 66 12.95 -10.70 -9.14
N GLU A 67 12.26 -11.24 -8.12
CA GLU A 67 11.49 -12.47 -8.22
C GLU A 67 10.36 -12.43 -7.17
N HIS A 68 9.12 -12.67 -7.61
CA HIS A 68 7.93 -12.54 -6.77
C HIS A 68 6.98 -13.71 -6.94
N ASN A 69 6.55 -14.31 -5.83
CA ASN A 69 5.35 -15.13 -5.77
C ASN A 69 4.75 -15.08 -4.36
N THR A 70 3.44 -15.06 -4.21
CA THR A 70 2.82 -15.10 -2.86
C THR A 70 2.75 -16.48 -2.24
N ALA A 71 3.04 -17.54 -3.02
CA ALA A 71 3.18 -18.89 -2.51
C ALA A 71 4.37 -19.02 -1.54
N ASP A 72 4.23 -19.88 -0.53
CA ASP A 72 5.26 -20.16 0.45
C ASP A 72 6.11 -21.37 0.01
N LEU A 73 7.42 -21.18 -0.14
CA LEU A 73 8.38 -22.24 -0.48
C LEU A 73 8.33 -23.41 0.53
N ARG A 74 7.99 -23.13 1.79
CA ARG A 74 7.88 -24.13 2.87
C ARG A 74 6.57 -24.91 2.82
N ASN A 75 5.58 -24.41 2.09
CA ASN A 75 4.30 -25.07 1.87
C ASN A 75 3.96 -25.10 0.36
N PRO A 76 4.69 -25.90 -0.43
CA PRO A 76 4.60 -25.91 -1.90
C PRO A 76 3.23 -26.32 -2.44
N LYS A 77 2.36 -26.92 -1.62
CA LYS A 77 1.03 -27.35 -2.05
C LYS A 77 -0.03 -26.25 -1.86
N ARG A 78 0.25 -25.25 -1.04
CA ARG A 78 -0.70 -24.17 -0.77
C ARG A 78 -0.58 -23.10 -1.85
N LEU A 79 -1.62 -22.97 -2.67
CA LEU A 79 -1.78 -21.83 -3.55
C LEU A 79 -2.26 -20.63 -2.73
N ALA A 80 -1.57 -19.50 -2.85
CA ALA A 80 -1.98 -18.25 -2.23
C ALA A 80 -3.28 -17.74 -2.88
N ASN A 81 -4.13 -17.08 -2.10
CA ASN A 81 -5.39 -16.56 -2.59
C ASN A 81 -5.25 -15.14 -3.17
N PHE A 82 -6.33 -14.62 -3.74
CA PHE A 82 -6.34 -13.29 -4.35
C PHE A 82 -6.06 -12.18 -3.32
N ALA A 83 -6.55 -12.30 -2.09
CA ALA A 83 -6.33 -11.29 -1.04
C ALA A 83 -4.85 -11.17 -0.67
N GLU A 84 -4.13 -12.29 -0.55
CA GLU A 84 -2.68 -12.29 -0.34
C GLU A 84 -1.94 -11.63 -1.51
N ALA A 85 -2.30 -11.97 -2.75
CA ALA A 85 -1.71 -11.39 -3.95
C ALA A 85 -1.99 -9.88 -4.09
N TYR A 86 -3.23 -9.46 -3.88
CA TYR A 86 -3.66 -8.06 -3.91
C TYR A 86 -2.87 -7.23 -2.89
N ARG A 87 -2.82 -7.67 -1.62
CA ARG A 87 -2.09 -6.97 -0.57
C ARG A 87 -0.61 -6.88 -0.86
N SER A 88 -0.01 -7.97 -1.33
CA SER A 88 1.40 -8.03 -1.70
C SER A 88 1.75 -6.98 -2.76
N LEU A 89 1.02 -6.94 -3.88
CA LEU A 89 1.27 -5.99 -4.96
C LEU A 89 1.06 -4.53 -4.51
N ARG A 90 -0.04 -4.28 -3.78
CA ARG A 90 -0.37 -2.98 -3.18
C ARG A 90 0.71 -2.50 -2.22
N ASP A 91 1.25 -3.37 -1.38
CA ASP A 91 2.33 -3.02 -0.45
C ASP A 91 3.65 -2.81 -1.18
N ILE A 92 4.09 -3.74 -2.04
CA ILE A 92 5.35 -3.60 -2.81
C ILE A 92 5.37 -2.25 -3.56
N HIS A 93 4.26 -1.91 -4.22
CA HIS A 93 4.14 -0.64 -4.93
C HIS A 93 4.13 0.59 -4.01
N ASN A 94 3.29 0.59 -2.96
CA ASN A 94 3.16 1.75 -2.07
C ASN A 94 4.41 1.98 -1.20
N TYR A 95 5.25 0.96 -1.00
CA TYR A 95 6.58 1.07 -0.41
C TYR A 95 7.68 1.45 -1.43
N GLY A 96 7.32 1.73 -2.68
CA GLY A 96 8.18 2.40 -3.65
C GLY A 96 9.01 1.49 -4.54
N ALA A 97 8.74 0.18 -4.58
CA ALA A 97 9.47 -0.71 -5.48
C ALA A 97 9.34 -0.25 -6.94
N ARG A 98 10.48 -0.21 -7.66
CA ARG A 98 10.51 0.26 -9.05
C ARG A 98 9.94 -0.72 -10.07
N PHE A 99 10.08 -2.01 -9.81
CA PHE A 99 9.47 -3.06 -10.63
C PHE A 99 9.25 -4.32 -9.81
N ILE A 100 8.39 -5.19 -10.35
CA ILE A 100 8.07 -6.50 -9.80
C ILE A 100 8.21 -7.49 -10.95
N SER A 101 9.03 -8.52 -10.78
CA SER A 101 9.14 -9.64 -11.70
C SER A 101 8.46 -10.88 -11.11
N PRO A 102 7.24 -11.24 -11.57
CA PRO A 102 6.58 -12.45 -11.11
C PRO A 102 7.36 -13.69 -11.54
N MET A 103 7.60 -14.61 -10.61
CA MET A 103 8.13 -15.92 -10.94
C MET A 103 7.06 -16.71 -11.69
N ALA A 104 7.43 -17.20 -12.88
CA ALA A 104 6.64 -18.15 -13.63
C ALA A 104 7.55 -19.25 -14.20
N TRP A 105 7.16 -20.51 -14.04
CA TRP A 105 7.81 -21.64 -14.70
C TRP A 105 6.89 -22.24 -15.76
N ASN A 106 7.49 -22.75 -16.85
CA ASN A 106 6.76 -23.39 -17.93
C ASN A 106 6.01 -24.64 -17.42
N GLY A 107 4.69 -24.68 -17.64
CA GLY A 107 3.85 -25.86 -17.38
C GLY A 107 3.07 -25.87 -16.06
N SER A 108 3.35 -24.96 -15.12
CA SER A 108 2.61 -24.85 -13.86
C SER A 108 1.47 -23.84 -13.97
N ARG A 109 0.21 -24.33 -13.97
CA ARG A 109 -1.01 -23.49 -14.00
C ARG A 109 -1.77 -23.63 -12.68
N GLY A 110 -2.34 -22.54 -12.16
CA GLY A 110 -3.07 -22.54 -10.89
C GLY A 110 -4.29 -23.48 -10.87
N ILE A 111 -4.91 -23.70 -12.04
CA ILE A 111 -5.99 -24.68 -12.23
C ILE A 111 -5.59 -26.14 -11.93
N PHE A 112 -4.30 -26.45 -11.87
CA PHE A 112 -3.79 -27.78 -11.53
C PHE A 112 -3.47 -27.93 -10.04
N SER A 113 -3.88 -26.99 -9.19
CA SER A 113 -3.54 -26.97 -7.75
C SER A 113 -3.96 -28.20 -6.95
N SER A 114 -4.96 -28.96 -7.43
CA SER A 114 -5.40 -30.22 -6.81
C SER A 114 -4.66 -31.46 -7.33
N GLN A 115 -3.79 -31.34 -8.32
CA GLN A 115 -3.11 -32.47 -8.95
C GLN A 115 -1.85 -32.89 -8.21
N ALA A 116 -1.53 -34.18 -8.27
CA ALA A 116 -0.28 -34.71 -7.72
C ALA A 116 0.94 -34.07 -8.40
N GLY A 117 1.94 -33.69 -7.62
CA GLY A 117 3.16 -33.05 -8.13
C GLY A 117 3.03 -31.55 -8.40
N PHE A 118 1.86 -30.94 -8.17
CA PHE A 118 1.71 -29.48 -8.26
C PHE A 118 2.56 -28.77 -7.20
N VAL A 119 3.20 -27.68 -7.63
CA VAL A 119 4.00 -26.78 -6.80
C VAL A 119 3.52 -25.35 -7.04
N SER A 120 3.09 -24.66 -5.98
CA SER A 120 2.38 -23.38 -6.09
C SER A 120 3.29 -22.22 -6.47
N TYR A 121 4.53 -22.20 -5.98
CA TYR A 121 5.47 -21.11 -6.23
C TYR A 121 6.04 -21.06 -7.66
N THR A 122 5.74 -22.06 -8.49
CA THR A 122 6.09 -22.07 -9.91
C THR A 122 4.92 -21.65 -10.81
N ALA A 123 3.71 -21.54 -10.25
CA ALA A 123 2.49 -21.27 -11.00
C ALA A 123 2.14 -19.78 -10.99
N LEU A 124 2.17 -19.16 -12.17
CA LEU A 124 1.61 -17.83 -12.40
C LEU A 124 0.30 -17.93 -13.18
N ARG A 125 0.29 -18.64 -14.30
CA ARG A 125 -0.86 -18.70 -15.21
C ARG A 125 -2.07 -19.38 -14.54
N ASP A 126 -3.25 -18.82 -14.74
CA ASP A 126 -4.53 -19.20 -14.14
C ASP A 126 -4.47 -19.33 -12.62
N SER A 127 -3.70 -18.46 -11.97
CA SER A 127 -3.59 -18.37 -10.52
C SER A 127 -4.25 -17.09 -10.00
N PRO A 128 -4.60 -17.03 -8.69
CA PRO A 128 -5.03 -15.79 -8.06
C PRO A 128 -4.01 -14.65 -8.16
N LEU A 129 -2.71 -14.96 -8.26
CA LEU A 129 -1.66 -13.96 -8.45
C LEU A 129 -1.75 -13.30 -9.83
N GLU A 130 -1.97 -14.07 -10.90
CA GLU A 130 -2.17 -13.49 -12.23
C GLU A 130 -3.39 -12.56 -12.27
N GLU A 131 -4.50 -12.98 -11.64
CA GLU A 131 -5.71 -12.16 -11.59
C GLU A 131 -5.49 -10.85 -10.81
N ALA A 132 -4.76 -10.91 -9.70
CA ALA A 132 -4.36 -9.73 -8.95
C ALA A 132 -3.43 -8.82 -9.78
N ILE A 133 -2.48 -9.38 -10.54
CA ILE A 133 -1.59 -8.61 -11.44
C ILE A 133 -2.40 -7.87 -12.51
N LYS A 134 -3.36 -8.54 -13.17
CA LYS A 134 -4.24 -7.90 -14.17
C LYS A 134 -4.99 -6.71 -13.58
N THR A 135 -5.61 -6.94 -12.42
CA THR A 135 -6.31 -5.91 -11.66
C THR A 135 -5.39 -4.73 -11.32
N PHE A 136 -4.17 -5.03 -10.87
CA PHE A 136 -3.18 -4.05 -10.49
C PHE A 136 -2.70 -3.21 -11.68
N MET A 137 -2.42 -3.84 -12.82
CA MET A 137 -2.04 -3.15 -14.05
C MET A 137 -3.13 -2.19 -14.53
N ILE A 138 -4.41 -2.60 -14.46
CA ILE A 138 -5.54 -1.75 -14.86
C ILE A 138 -5.69 -0.55 -13.93
N SER A 139 -5.62 -0.75 -12.61
CA SER A 139 -5.83 0.34 -11.65
C SER A 139 -4.69 1.37 -11.65
N HIS A 140 -3.49 0.99 -12.07
CA HIS A 140 -2.29 1.85 -12.07
C HIS A 140 -1.88 2.37 -13.46
N ALA A 141 -2.58 1.98 -14.53
CA ALA A 141 -2.16 2.22 -15.92
C ALA A 141 -1.82 3.68 -16.27
N ASN A 142 -2.49 4.64 -15.62
CA ASN A 142 -2.36 6.08 -15.91
C ASN A 142 -1.73 6.87 -14.75
N LEU A 143 -1.03 6.20 -13.83
CA LEU A 143 -0.34 6.87 -12.73
C LEU A 143 1.12 7.17 -13.10
N PRO A 144 1.61 8.39 -12.80
CA PRO A 144 3.04 8.66 -12.84
C PRO A 144 3.81 7.67 -11.96
N ARG A 145 5.04 7.34 -12.37
CA ARG A 145 5.94 6.53 -11.54
C ARG A 145 6.07 7.16 -10.15
N ARG A 146 6.19 6.31 -9.11
CA ARG A 146 6.25 6.71 -7.69
C ARG A 146 4.96 7.29 -7.10
N SER A 147 3.88 7.39 -7.88
CA SER A 147 2.55 7.58 -7.30
C SER A 147 2.22 6.40 -6.40
N ARG A 148 1.34 6.64 -5.42
CA ARG A 148 0.81 5.59 -4.55
C ARG A 148 -0.69 5.54 -4.69
N LEU A 149 -1.27 4.36 -4.61
CA LEU A 149 -2.70 4.16 -4.80
C LEU A 149 -3.26 3.15 -3.80
N TRP A 150 -4.42 3.49 -3.27
CA TRP A 150 -5.26 2.62 -2.46
C TRP A 150 -6.63 2.54 -3.12
N THR A 151 -7.12 1.31 -3.34
CA THR A 151 -8.39 1.05 -4.04
C THR A 151 -9.44 0.41 -3.15
N PHE A 152 -9.11 0.11 -1.90
CA PHE A 152 -10.00 -0.51 -0.91
C PHE A 152 -10.52 -1.88 -1.38
N GLY A 153 -9.60 -2.71 -1.87
CA GLY A 153 -9.89 -4.01 -2.45
C GLY A 153 -10.11 -3.94 -3.97
N ALA A 154 -10.46 -5.09 -4.55
CA ALA A 154 -10.76 -5.24 -5.96
C ALA A 154 -11.46 -6.59 -6.26
N GLY A 155 -12.18 -6.66 -7.38
CA GLY A 155 -12.95 -7.85 -7.73
C GLY A 155 -14.00 -8.17 -6.65
N GLU A 156 -13.90 -9.35 -6.03
CA GLU A 156 -14.72 -9.76 -4.89
C GLU A 156 -14.03 -9.53 -3.53
N HIS A 157 -12.79 -9.06 -3.52
CA HIS A 157 -12.02 -8.84 -2.29
C HIS A 157 -12.27 -7.43 -1.75
N ALA A 158 -12.80 -7.35 -0.52
CA ALA A 158 -12.89 -6.11 0.26
C ALA A 158 -11.68 -5.97 1.20
N ASP A 159 -11.05 -4.80 1.22
CA ASP A 159 -9.91 -4.49 2.09
C ASP A 159 -9.91 -3.00 2.43
N GLY A 160 -9.50 -2.64 3.65
CA GLY A 160 -9.33 -1.22 4.03
C GLY A 160 -8.01 -0.63 3.58
N ASP A 161 -7.16 -1.44 2.96
CA ASP A 161 -5.77 -1.15 2.66
C ASP A 161 -4.96 -0.56 3.82
N SER A 162 -5.24 -1.06 5.02
CA SER A 162 -4.67 -0.57 6.29
C SER A 162 -4.99 0.89 6.63
N TRP A 163 -5.93 1.53 5.91
CA TRP A 163 -6.55 2.77 6.36
C TRP A 163 -7.52 2.49 7.49
N LEU A 164 -7.50 3.35 8.50
CA LEU A 164 -8.28 3.16 9.73
C LEU A 164 -9.20 4.36 9.97
N PRO A 165 -10.52 4.14 10.12
CA PRO A 165 -11.42 5.15 10.66
C PRO A 165 -10.95 5.58 12.06
N SER A 166 -11.05 6.87 12.37
CA SER A 166 -10.67 7.40 13.67
C SER A 166 -11.72 8.35 14.24
N GLY A 167 -11.61 8.65 15.53
CA GLY A 167 -12.59 9.47 16.25
C GLY A 167 -13.98 8.83 16.28
N SER A 168 -15.00 9.56 15.82
CA SER A 168 -16.39 9.09 15.74
C SER A 168 -16.75 8.42 14.42
N THR A 169 -15.75 8.03 13.61
CA THR A 169 -15.96 7.46 12.28
C THR A 169 -16.06 5.94 12.37
N GLN A 170 -17.06 5.37 11.71
CA GLN A 170 -17.20 3.94 11.49
C GLN A 170 -17.02 3.60 10.03
N GLY A 171 -16.41 2.46 9.75
CA GLY A 171 -16.10 2.01 8.41
C GLY A 171 -16.73 0.66 8.09
N GLN A 172 -17.29 0.54 6.88
CA GLN A 172 -17.74 -0.71 6.29
C GLN A 172 -17.03 -0.93 4.95
N LEU A 173 -16.42 -2.11 4.80
CA LEU A 173 -15.66 -2.46 3.61
C LEU A 173 -16.53 -3.22 2.62
N ALA A 174 -16.38 -2.88 1.36
CA ALA A 174 -16.87 -3.65 0.22
C ALA A 174 -15.77 -3.66 -0.86
N PRO A 175 -15.81 -4.57 -1.85
CA PRO A 175 -14.77 -4.60 -2.88
C PRO A 175 -14.69 -3.28 -3.63
N GLY A 176 -13.53 -2.65 -3.60
CA GLY A 176 -13.26 -1.37 -4.26
C GLY A 176 -13.85 -0.14 -3.55
N LYS A 177 -14.37 -0.29 -2.32
CA LYS A 177 -15.12 0.75 -1.61
C LYS A 177 -14.92 0.71 -0.10
N PHE A 178 -14.76 1.89 0.49
CA PHE A 178 -14.79 2.11 1.93
C PHE A 178 -15.92 3.07 2.28
N THR A 179 -17.02 2.53 2.81
CA THR A 179 -18.15 3.33 3.29
C THR A 179 -17.86 3.84 4.69
N LEU A 180 -17.85 5.15 4.86
CA LEU A 180 -17.44 5.84 6.09
C LEU A 180 -18.59 6.68 6.64
N SER A 181 -19.10 6.28 7.80
CA SER A 181 -20.19 6.95 8.51
C SER A 181 -19.63 7.73 9.70
N THR A 182 -20.21 8.90 9.98
CA THR A 182 -19.89 9.69 11.17
C THR A 182 -21.17 10.07 11.90
N VAL A 183 -21.06 10.34 13.20
CA VAL A 183 -22.16 10.90 13.99
C VAL A 183 -22.60 12.23 13.36
N ARG A 184 -23.92 12.48 13.31
CA ARG A 184 -24.47 13.70 12.70
C ARG A 184 -23.83 14.94 13.33
N GLY A 185 -23.26 15.82 12.50
CA GLY A 185 -22.60 17.06 12.92
C GLY A 185 -21.16 16.87 13.41
N ALA A 186 -20.68 15.63 13.58
CA ALA A 186 -19.30 15.36 13.92
C ALA A 186 -18.41 15.34 12.67
N GLN A 187 -17.13 15.66 12.86
CA GLN A 187 -16.10 15.49 11.85
C GLN A 187 -15.83 13.99 11.63
N GLY A 188 -15.80 13.56 10.38
CA GLY A 188 -15.26 12.25 10.00
C GLY A 188 -13.75 12.33 9.82
N SER A 189 -13.05 11.25 10.17
CA SER A 189 -11.60 11.13 10.09
C SER A 189 -11.16 9.73 9.64
N LEU A 190 -10.19 9.69 8.72
CA LEU A 190 -9.59 8.45 8.20
C LEU A 190 -8.08 8.60 8.16
N GLU A 191 -7.36 7.68 8.80
CA GLU A 191 -5.90 7.71 8.90
C GLU A 191 -5.26 6.69 7.97
N SER A 192 -4.16 7.08 7.35
CA SER A 192 -3.35 6.20 6.50
C SER A 192 -2.72 5.06 7.30
N PRO A 193 -2.17 4.03 6.60
CA PRO A 193 -1.21 3.13 7.23
C PRO A 193 -0.08 3.92 7.91
N ASP A 194 0.54 3.31 8.92
CA ASP A 194 1.75 3.87 9.54
C ASP A 194 2.95 3.76 8.61
N ASP A 195 3.97 4.57 8.89
CA ASP A 195 5.27 4.55 8.23
C ASP A 195 5.18 4.72 6.70
N ILE A 196 4.26 5.56 6.23
CA ILE A 196 4.14 5.87 4.80
C ILE A 196 5.29 6.73 4.28
N ALA A 197 6.16 7.30 5.13
CA ALA A 197 7.24 8.22 4.72
C ALA A 197 6.78 9.19 3.62
N PHE A 198 5.72 9.94 3.93
CA PHE A 198 5.09 10.85 2.99
C PHE A 198 5.80 12.19 3.03
N GLN A 199 6.41 12.61 1.92
CA GLN A 199 7.04 13.91 1.78
C GLN A 199 6.27 14.74 0.75
N PRO A 200 5.64 15.86 1.14
CA PRO A 200 4.81 16.65 0.21
C PRO A 200 5.56 17.12 -1.04
N ALA A 201 6.87 17.39 -0.96
CA ALA A 201 7.68 17.77 -2.12
C ALA A 201 7.68 16.72 -3.25
N SER A 202 7.45 15.45 -2.94
CA SER A 202 7.45 14.34 -3.90
C SER A 202 6.14 14.21 -4.68
N TYR A 203 5.08 14.93 -4.27
CA TYR A 203 3.74 14.79 -4.81
C TYR A 203 3.18 16.14 -5.25
N GLN A 204 2.43 16.15 -6.34
CA GLN A 204 1.72 17.35 -6.80
C GLN A 204 0.45 17.57 -5.98
N ALA A 205 -0.27 16.49 -5.71
CA ALA A 205 -1.54 16.52 -5.01
C ALA A 205 -1.87 15.16 -4.40
N ILE A 206 -2.83 15.18 -3.50
CA ILE A 206 -3.59 14.01 -3.11
C ILE A 206 -4.90 14.04 -3.89
N VAL A 207 -5.27 12.92 -4.53
CA VAL A 207 -6.54 12.79 -5.26
C VAL A 207 -7.40 11.75 -4.56
N ILE A 208 -8.64 12.11 -4.25
CA ILE A 208 -9.61 11.20 -3.62
C ILE A 208 -10.84 11.04 -4.49
N LYS A 209 -11.30 9.80 -4.68
CA LYS A 209 -12.51 9.50 -5.44
C LYS A 209 -13.63 9.10 -4.49
N ILE A 210 -14.71 9.86 -4.52
CA ILE A 210 -15.92 9.62 -3.72
C ILE A 210 -17.08 9.36 -4.70
N THR A 211 -17.89 8.32 -4.49
CA THR A 211 -19.00 7.96 -5.41
C THR A 211 -19.99 9.12 -5.58
N GLU A 212 -20.34 9.79 -4.47
CA GLU A 212 -21.22 10.96 -4.45
C GLU A 212 -20.52 12.08 -3.66
N PRO A 213 -19.71 12.94 -4.30
CA PRO A 213 -18.93 13.96 -3.59
C PRO A 213 -19.79 14.91 -2.75
N GLU A 214 -21.03 15.18 -3.15
CA GLU A 214 -21.97 16.04 -2.39
C GLU A 214 -22.39 15.46 -1.04
N THR A 215 -22.02 14.21 -0.72
CA THR A 215 -22.16 13.65 0.63
C THR A 215 -21.20 14.27 1.64
N VAL A 216 -20.21 15.05 1.19
CA VAL A 216 -19.32 15.84 2.02
C VAL A 216 -19.51 17.33 1.77
N THR A 217 -19.27 18.17 2.77
CA THR A 217 -19.32 19.64 2.62
C THR A 217 -17.94 20.27 2.67
N GLU A 218 -17.01 19.67 3.42
CA GLU A 218 -15.66 20.15 3.64
C GLU A 218 -14.70 18.98 3.70
N ILE A 219 -13.46 19.16 3.21
CA ILE A 219 -12.36 18.19 3.33
C ILE A 219 -11.05 18.91 3.67
N GLY A 220 -10.24 18.30 4.54
CA GLY A 220 -8.87 18.72 4.84
C GLY A 220 -7.92 17.54 5.03
N VAL A 221 -6.63 17.82 5.09
CA VAL A 221 -5.56 16.81 5.28
C VAL A 221 -4.59 17.27 6.35
N GLU A 222 -4.27 16.38 7.27
CA GLU A 222 -3.22 16.55 8.27
C GLU A 222 -2.11 15.52 8.05
N GLY A 223 -0.88 15.85 8.42
CA GLY A 223 0.27 14.96 8.44
C GLY A 223 0.76 14.76 9.87
N GLN A 224 1.16 13.53 10.21
CA GLN A 224 1.75 13.20 11.50
C GLN A 224 3.27 13.28 11.41
N THR A 225 3.87 14.19 12.17
CA THR A 225 5.32 14.38 12.27
C THR A 225 5.99 13.22 13.01
N SER A 226 7.33 13.17 12.96
CA SER A 226 8.11 12.13 13.64
C SER A 226 7.89 12.05 15.15
N ASN A 227 7.62 13.20 15.80
CA ASN A 227 7.29 13.30 17.23
C ASN A 227 5.80 13.03 17.55
N GLY A 228 4.99 12.67 16.55
CA GLY A 228 3.59 12.27 16.73
C GLY A 228 2.56 13.41 16.64
N ALA A 229 3.00 14.66 16.48
CA ALA A 229 2.10 15.80 16.33
C ALA A 229 1.40 15.81 14.96
N TRP A 230 0.15 16.25 14.92
CA TRP A 230 -0.61 16.44 13.68
C TRP A 230 -0.51 17.89 13.24
N VAL A 231 -0.12 18.12 11.99
CA VAL A 231 -0.04 19.44 11.37
C VAL A 231 -0.87 19.49 10.11
N THR A 232 -1.49 20.64 9.82
CA THR A 232 -2.31 20.83 8.63
C THR A 232 -1.44 20.87 7.37
N LEU A 233 -1.72 19.97 6.43
CA LEU A 233 -1.11 19.94 5.10
C LEU A 233 -2.00 20.61 4.05
N VAL A 234 -3.31 20.36 4.15
CA VAL A 234 -4.35 20.98 3.33
C VAL A 234 -5.42 21.46 4.29
N ALA A 235 -5.61 22.78 4.35
CA ALA A 235 -6.63 23.38 5.19
C ALA A 235 -8.02 22.83 4.84
N THR A 236 -8.87 22.67 5.85
CA THR A 236 -10.27 22.28 5.64
C THR A 236 -10.93 23.25 4.66
N THR A 237 -11.34 22.72 3.51
CA THR A 237 -11.81 23.49 2.37
C THR A 237 -13.21 23.02 1.98
N GLU A 238 -14.10 23.97 1.74
CA GLU A 238 -15.45 23.69 1.22
C GLU A 238 -15.38 22.96 -0.12
N LEU A 239 -16.26 21.98 -0.32
CA LEU A 239 -16.30 21.16 -1.53
C LEU A 239 -16.43 22.01 -2.82
N SER A 240 -17.15 23.13 -2.75
CA SER A 240 -17.33 24.08 -3.86
C SER A 240 -16.04 24.78 -4.30
N ARG A 241 -15.02 24.82 -3.43
CA ARG A 241 -13.72 25.44 -3.70
C ARG A 241 -12.65 24.44 -4.12
N LEU A 242 -12.93 23.15 -3.98
CA LEU A 242 -12.00 22.09 -4.40
C LEU A 242 -12.11 21.86 -5.90
N GLN A 243 -10.95 21.75 -6.55
CA GLN A 243 -10.89 21.40 -7.96
C GLN A 243 -11.36 19.95 -8.17
N ARG A 244 -12.31 19.76 -9.08
CA ARG A 244 -12.74 18.44 -9.55
C ARG A 244 -12.01 18.08 -10.83
N VAL A 245 -11.43 16.89 -10.85
CA VAL A 245 -10.83 16.27 -12.03
C VAL A 245 -11.56 14.97 -12.33
N SER A 246 -11.36 14.39 -13.51
CA SER A 246 -12.00 13.11 -13.89
C SER A 246 -11.71 11.97 -12.92
N ALA A 247 -10.56 12.01 -12.24
CA ALA A 247 -10.16 11.02 -11.24
C ALA A 247 -10.77 11.24 -9.84
N GLY A 248 -11.32 12.42 -9.54
CA GLY A 248 -11.87 12.74 -8.21
C GLY A 248 -11.65 14.20 -7.77
N LEU A 249 -11.65 14.41 -6.46
CA LEU A 249 -11.34 15.69 -5.82
C LEU A 249 -9.82 15.82 -5.67
N MET A 250 -9.27 16.95 -6.12
CA MET A 250 -7.85 17.23 -6.04
C MET A 250 -7.56 18.12 -4.82
N LEU A 251 -6.68 17.65 -3.96
CA LEU A 251 -6.19 18.32 -2.75
C LEU A 251 -4.73 18.72 -3.00
N PRO A 252 -4.45 19.96 -3.44
CA PRO A 252 -3.10 20.39 -3.76
C PRO A 252 -2.25 20.49 -2.49
N LEU A 253 -1.00 20.04 -2.56
CA LEU A 253 -0.07 20.12 -1.45
C LEU A 253 0.68 21.45 -1.52
N ALA A 254 0.50 22.30 -0.51
CA ALA A 254 1.18 23.59 -0.41
C ALA A 254 2.58 23.43 0.21
N GLY A 255 3.53 24.25 -0.25
CA GLY A 255 4.97 24.06 0.04
C GLY A 255 5.44 24.29 1.47
N GLN A 256 4.57 24.67 2.42
CA GLN A 256 4.96 25.00 3.80
C GLN A 256 5.70 23.85 4.52
N TYR A 257 5.38 22.60 4.16
CA TYR A 257 6.02 21.41 4.69
C TYR A 257 6.61 20.53 3.59
N ALA A 258 7.07 21.15 2.49
CA ALA A 258 7.56 20.43 1.30
C ALA A 258 8.59 19.35 1.67
N ASP A 259 9.56 19.68 2.51
CA ASP A 259 10.69 18.82 2.85
C ASP A 259 10.50 18.01 4.14
N THR A 260 9.33 18.10 4.77
CA THR A 260 9.03 17.34 5.98
C THR A 260 8.49 15.96 5.61
N GLU A 261 9.12 14.91 6.16
CA GLU A 261 8.58 13.55 6.09
C GLU A 261 7.52 13.33 7.19
N PHE A 262 6.37 12.81 6.78
CA PHE A 262 5.25 12.44 7.65
C PHE A 262 5.11 10.92 7.75
N LYS A 263 4.94 10.44 8.98
CA LYS A 263 4.71 9.01 9.26
C LYS A 263 3.35 8.54 8.78
N ARG A 264 2.34 9.42 8.91
CA ARG A 264 0.94 9.17 8.56
C ARG A 264 0.32 10.42 7.98
N ILE A 265 -0.78 10.25 7.25
CA ILE A 265 -1.71 11.34 6.95
C ILE A 265 -3.11 11.00 7.48
N ARG A 266 -3.89 12.04 7.73
CA ARG A 266 -5.30 11.93 8.14
C ARG A 266 -6.15 12.80 7.22
N PHE A 267 -7.17 12.19 6.64
CA PHE A 267 -8.25 12.92 5.99
C PHE A 267 -9.29 13.29 7.03
N ASN A 268 -9.75 14.53 6.97
CA ASN A 268 -10.83 15.03 7.79
C ASN A 268 -11.94 15.56 6.87
N TRP A 269 -13.20 15.26 7.17
CA TRP A 269 -14.33 15.77 6.40
C TRP A 269 -15.55 16.07 7.27
N LYS A 270 -16.48 16.86 6.72
CA LYS A 270 -17.83 17.02 7.28
C LYS A 270 -18.85 16.40 6.34
N ALA A 271 -19.78 15.63 6.89
CA ALA A 271 -20.83 14.97 6.12
C ALA A 271 -22.03 15.91 5.85
N ALA A 272 -22.58 15.84 4.64
CA ALA A 272 -23.82 16.50 4.28
C ALA A 272 -25.03 15.67 4.76
N GLY A 273 -25.78 16.18 5.72
CA GLY A 273 -27.06 15.59 6.13
C GLY A 273 -26.99 14.20 6.78
N GLY A 274 -25.80 13.78 7.26
CA GLY A 274 -25.60 12.48 7.92
C GLY A 274 -25.50 11.29 6.97
N LYS A 275 -25.40 11.52 5.65
CA LYS A 275 -25.11 10.46 4.68
C LYS A 275 -23.65 9.97 4.84
N PRO A 276 -23.39 8.66 4.67
CA PRO A 276 -22.02 8.16 4.67
C PRO A 276 -21.25 8.62 3.44
N MET A 277 -19.94 8.84 3.59
CA MET A 277 -19.02 9.03 2.48
C MET A 277 -18.62 7.67 1.92
N ILE A 278 -18.82 7.43 0.63
CA ILE A 278 -18.34 6.20 -0.03
C ILE A 278 -17.04 6.54 -0.77
N LEU A 279 -15.92 6.15 -0.18
CA LEU A 279 -14.59 6.37 -0.73
C LEU A 279 -14.20 5.19 -1.63
N GLU A 280 -13.82 5.47 -2.87
CA GLU A 280 -13.41 4.46 -3.84
C GLU A 280 -11.89 4.37 -3.97
N ARG A 281 -11.18 5.51 -3.90
CA ARG A 281 -9.72 5.57 -4.13
C ARG A 281 -9.08 6.73 -3.40
N ILE A 282 -7.83 6.52 -2.99
CA ILE A 282 -6.89 7.58 -2.61
C ILE A 282 -5.63 7.41 -3.43
N ALA A 283 -5.16 8.47 -4.07
CA ALA A 283 -3.88 8.49 -4.76
C ALA A 283 -3.00 9.62 -4.23
N PHE A 284 -1.73 9.32 -3.98
CA PHE A 284 -0.69 10.35 -3.86
C PHE A 284 -0.08 10.49 -5.25
N TYR A 285 -0.42 11.59 -5.92
CA TYR A 285 -0.09 11.81 -7.32
C TYR A 285 1.31 12.43 -7.41
N ALA A 286 2.28 11.66 -7.91
CA ALA A 286 3.67 12.09 -7.98
C ALA A 286 3.87 13.25 -8.98
N LYS A 287 4.91 14.05 -8.75
CA LYS A 287 5.33 15.13 -9.66
C LYS A 287 6.02 14.60 -10.91
#